data_AF-A0A349YNR2-F1
#
_entry.id   AF-A0A349YNR2-F1
#
_cell.length_a   1.000
_cell.length_b   1.000
_cell.length_c   1.000
_cell.angle_alpha   90.00
_cell.angle_beta   90.00
_cell.angle_gamma   90.00
#
_symmetry.space_group_name_H-M   'P 1'
#
loop_
_entity.id
_entity.type
_entity.pdbx_description
1 polymer ?
#
loop_
_entity_poly.entity_id
_entity_poly.type
_entity_poly.pdbx_seq_one_letter_code
_entity_poly.pdbx_strand_id
1 'polypeptide(L)'
;MNKNLLCGKILIILSHRRFFDKEKKKRERKKQDCRIVDFYYVLEYFFQCNDNANVYYYNAENAEGKITNDGIINGLNWMVKNSVKKVNISLSNKKKYLELEKWIDEHKDTIKVFASYNNVHNTNDYPAMFKNVYASGTDSNIDYKSIDFHYRSNRIVMCHGLKRIMLYRGNSFLSVYSMMKN
;
A
#
# COMPACT_ATOMS: atom_id res chain seq x y z
N MET A 1 30.74 -3.43 -18.87
CA MET A 1 31.02 -3.59 -17.43
C MET A 1 30.08 -2.67 -16.65
N ASN A 2 29.58 -3.12 -15.48
CA ASN A 2 28.45 -2.65 -14.64
C ASN A 2 27.05 -3.06 -15.14
N LYS A 3 26.41 -4.13 -14.62
CA LYS A 3 26.01 -4.54 -13.24
C LYS A 3 24.66 -3.95 -12.81
N ASN A 4 23.69 -4.86 -12.64
CA ASN A 4 22.50 -4.78 -11.77
C ASN A 4 21.45 -3.70 -12.10
N LEU A 5 20.31 -4.11 -12.66
CA LEU A 5 19.04 -3.46 -12.31
C LEU A 5 17.95 -4.52 -12.10
N LEU A 6 17.68 -4.77 -10.83
CA LEU A 6 16.68 -5.71 -10.33
C LEU A 6 15.29 -5.36 -10.89
N CYS A 7 14.72 -6.31 -11.62
CA CYS A 7 13.34 -6.32 -12.09
C CYS A 7 12.37 -6.31 -10.89
N GLY A 8 11.86 -5.12 -10.55
CA GLY A 8 10.99 -4.89 -9.41
C GLY A 8 9.51 -4.93 -9.80
N LYS A 9 8.89 -6.10 -9.68
CA LYS A 9 7.43 -6.27 -9.76
C LYS A 9 6.75 -5.61 -8.55
N ILE A 10 5.71 -4.80 -8.79
CA ILE A 10 5.00 -3.97 -7.80
C ILE A 10 3.53 -4.40 -7.71
N LEU A 11 2.97 -4.51 -6.50
CA LEU A 11 1.56 -4.85 -6.28
C LEU A 11 0.97 -4.01 -5.14
N ILE A 12 -0.23 -3.48 -5.35
CA ILE A 12 -1.03 -2.75 -4.38
C ILE A 12 -2.20 -3.61 -3.90
N ILE A 13 -2.24 -3.91 -2.61
CA ILE A 13 -3.43 -4.41 -1.91
C ILE A 13 -4.20 -3.17 -1.41
N LEU A 14 -5.34 -2.86 -2.01
CA LEU A 14 -6.27 -1.84 -1.50
C LEU A 14 -7.21 -2.47 -0.47
N SER A 15 -7.26 -1.96 0.75
CA SER A 15 -8.37 -2.20 1.66
C SER A 15 -9.42 -1.10 1.54
N HIS A 16 -10.64 -1.49 1.17
CA HIS A 16 -11.69 -0.52 0.91
C HIS A 16 -12.65 -0.26 2.09
N ARG A 17 -12.40 -0.80 3.29
CA ARG A 17 -13.30 -0.60 4.43
C ARG A 17 -12.58 -0.31 5.75
N ARG A 18 -12.89 0.86 6.32
CA ARG A 18 -12.89 1.07 7.76
C ARG A 18 -13.79 -0.01 8.38
N PHE A 19 -13.27 -0.77 9.33
CA PHE A 19 -14.09 -1.44 10.34
C PHE A 19 -14.93 -0.36 11.03
N PHE A 20 -16.21 -0.19 10.69
CA PHE A 20 -17.22 0.45 11.55
C PHE A 20 -18.65 0.13 11.09
N ASP A 21 -19.44 -0.22 12.10
CA ASP A 21 -20.89 -0.40 12.29
C ASP A 21 -21.94 -0.34 11.17
N LYS A 22 -23.01 -1.12 11.42
CA LYS A 22 -23.99 -1.66 10.45
C LYS A 22 -24.95 -0.68 9.75
N GLU A 23 -24.91 0.64 9.96
CA GLU A 23 -26.06 1.48 9.58
C GLU A 23 -25.94 2.44 8.37
N LYS A 24 -24.78 2.58 7.70
CA LYS A 24 -24.59 3.64 6.67
C LYS A 24 -24.69 3.20 5.19
N LYS A 25 -25.52 2.19 4.88
CA LYS A 25 -25.42 1.39 3.65
C LYS A 25 -25.90 1.99 2.31
N LYS A 26 -26.48 3.20 2.23
CA LYS A 26 -27.06 3.70 0.94
C LYS A 26 -26.31 4.83 0.24
N ARG A 27 -25.53 5.67 0.93
CA ARG A 27 -24.80 6.79 0.30
C ARG A 27 -23.35 6.46 -0.13
N GLU A 28 -22.78 5.37 0.36
CA GLU A 28 -21.36 5.06 0.15
C GLU A 28 -21.03 4.34 -1.16
N ARG A 29 -22.01 3.65 -1.79
CA ARG A 29 -21.76 2.90 -3.04
C ARG A 29 -21.26 3.79 -4.19
N LYS A 30 -21.77 5.03 -4.34
CA LYS A 30 -21.26 5.97 -5.36
C LYS A 30 -19.88 6.58 -5.05
N LYS A 31 -19.46 6.61 -3.78
CA LYS A 31 -18.11 7.08 -3.37
C LYS A 31 -17.06 5.96 -3.38
N GLN A 32 -17.48 4.72 -3.60
CA GLN A 32 -16.61 3.56 -3.58
C GLN A 32 -15.91 3.36 -4.94
N ASP A 33 -16.61 3.58 -6.06
CA ASP A 33 -16.03 3.53 -7.41
C ASP A 33 -14.93 4.60 -7.63
N CYS A 34 -15.12 5.82 -7.13
CA CYS A 34 -14.15 6.90 -7.39
C CYS A 34 -12.75 6.65 -6.83
N ARG A 35 -12.62 5.91 -5.71
CA ARG A 35 -11.33 5.71 -5.03
C ARG A 35 -10.44 4.66 -5.71
N ILE A 36 -11.05 3.64 -6.32
CA ILE A 36 -10.32 2.66 -7.15
C ILE A 36 -9.83 3.36 -8.42
N VAL A 37 -10.67 4.19 -9.02
CA VAL A 37 -10.33 5.01 -10.19
C VAL A 37 -9.18 5.98 -9.88
N ASP A 38 -9.21 6.65 -8.73
CA ASP A 38 -8.11 7.54 -8.29
C ASP A 38 -6.78 6.78 -8.16
N PHE A 39 -6.80 5.57 -7.61
CA PHE A 39 -5.61 4.72 -7.49
C PHE A 39 -5.10 4.21 -8.84
N TYR A 40 -6.02 3.94 -9.77
CA TYR A 40 -5.69 3.54 -11.13
C TYR A 40 -4.90 4.64 -11.87
N TYR A 41 -5.26 5.91 -11.72
CA TYR A 41 -4.48 7.00 -12.30
C TYR A 41 -3.07 7.13 -11.69
N VAL A 42 -2.91 6.92 -10.38
CA VAL A 42 -1.56 6.86 -9.77
C VAL A 42 -0.71 5.77 -10.43
N LEU A 43 -1.34 4.63 -10.76
CA LEU A 43 -0.71 3.52 -11.46
C LEU A 43 -0.45 3.82 -12.95
N GLU A 44 -1.36 4.51 -13.65
CA GLU A 44 -1.14 4.96 -15.03
C GLU A 44 0.05 5.91 -15.14
N TYR A 45 0.16 6.88 -14.22
CA TYR A 45 1.34 7.75 -14.16
C TYR A 45 2.62 6.93 -13.88
N PHE A 46 2.53 5.92 -13.01
CA PHE A 46 3.63 4.99 -12.78
C PHE A 46 4.08 4.27 -14.06
N PHE A 47 3.14 3.80 -14.89
CA PHE A 47 3.47 3.17 -16.18
C PHE A 47 4.16 4.15 -17.14
N GLN A 48 3.79 5.43 -17.13
CA GLN A 48 4.44 6.45 -17.96
C GLN A 48 5.87 6.78 -17.51
N CYS A 49 6.19 6.58 -16.23
CA CYS A 49 7.53 6.86 -15.68
C CYS A 49 8.44 5.62 -15.58
N ASN A 50 7.89 4.42 -15.78
CA ASN A 50 8.63 3.15 -15.71
C ASN A 50 8.20 2.22 -16.85
N ASP A 51 8.81 2.41 -18.02
CA ASP A 51 8.49 1.70 -19.27
C ASP A 51 8.55 0.16 -19.20
N ASN A 52 9.07 -0.43 -18.11
CA ASN A 52 9.26 -1.88 -17.95
C ASN A 52 8.69 -2.47 -16.64
N ALA A 53 7.86 -1.74 -15.90
CA ALA A 53 7.32 -2.24 -14.64
C ALA A 53 6.01 -3.03 -14.82
N ASN A 54 6.02 -4.30 -14.39
CA ASN A 54 4.81 -5.12 -14.32
C ASN A 54 4.06 -4.83 -13.02
N VAL A 55 2.85 -4.29 -13.14
CA VAL A 55 1.93 -4.04 -12.02
C VAL A 55 0.94 -5.19 -11.91
N TYR A 56 0.78 -5.70 -10.70
CA TYR A 56 -0.24 -6.70 -10.39
C TYR A 56 -1.29 -6.11 -9.45
N TYR A 57 -2.50 -6.66 -9.50
CA TYR A 57 -3.57 -6.38 -8.56
C TYR A 57 -4.03 -7.68 -7.89
N TYR A 58 -4.21 -7.64 -6.58
CA TYR A 58 -4.74 -8.75 -5.80
C TYR A 58 -5.80 -8.23 -4.85
N ASN A 59 -7.01 -8.78 -4.98
CA ASN A 59 -8.10 -8.49 -4.06
C ASN A 59 -8.09 -9.50 -2.91
N ALA A 60 -7.81 -9.03 -1.69
CA ALA A 60 -7.85 -9.87 -0.48
C ALA A 60 -9.25 -9.95 0.16
N GLU A 61 -10.27 -9.33 -0.45
CA GLU A 61 -11.65 -9.43 0.00
C GLU A 61 -12.25 -10.81 -0.36
N ASN A 62 -12.95 -11.40 0.61
CA ASN A 62 -13.75 -12.60 0.41
C ASN A 62 -15.11 -12.26 -0.25
N ALA A 63 -15.97 -13.27 -0.46
CA ALA A 63 -17.28 -13.11 -1.09
C ALA A 63 -18.22 -12.12 -0.36
N GLU A 64 -18.01 -11.90 0.95
CA GLU A 64 -18.78 -10.93 1.73
C GLU A 64 -18.16 -9.51 1.72
N GLY A 65 -17.08 -9.30 0.98
CA GLY A 65 -16.34 -8.03 0.94
C GLY A 65 -15.59 -7.75 2.24
N LYS A 66 -15.13 -8.79 2.95
CA LYS A 66 -14.27 -8.68 4.14
C LYS A 66 -12.86 -9.11 3.80
N ILE A 67 -11.89 -8.36 4.28
CA ILE A 67 -10.48 -8.73 4.16
C ILE A 67 -10.12 -9.60 5.35
N THR A 68 -9.62 -10.79 5.06
CA THR A 68 -9.10 -11.69 6.06
C THR A 68 -7.59 -11.73 5.99
N ASN A 69 -7.02 -12.10 7.12
CA ASN A 69 -5.60 -12.34 7.26
C ASN A 69 -5.08 -13.41 6.28
N ASP A 70 -5.78 -14.55 6.20
CA ASP A 70 -5.47 -15.61 5.24
C ASP A 70 -5.57 -15.10 3.80
N GLY A 71 -6.54 -14.23 3.51
CA GLY A 71 -6.68 -13.57 2.21
C GLY A 71 -5.43 -12.77 1.84
N ILE A 72 -4.87 -12.01 2.80
CA ILE A 72 -3.63 -11.25 2.62
C ILE A 72 -2.44 -12.19 2.43
N ILE A 73 -2.27 -13.20 3.29
CA ILE A 73 -1.15 -14.17 3.22
C ILE A 73 -1.21 -14.97 1.90
N ASN A 74 -2.38 -15.37 1.44
CA ASN A 74 -2.55 -16.04 0.15
C ASN A 74 -2.13 -15.15 -1.02
N GLY A 75 -2.48 -13.87 -0.97
CA GLY A 75 -2.01 -12.89 -1.94
C GLY A 75 -0.49 -12.79 -1.93
N LEU A 76 0.11 -12.64 -0.76
CA LEU A 76 1.55 -12.55 -0.58
C LEU A 76 2.30 -13.82 -1.04
N ASN A 77 1.76 -15.01 -0.80
CA ASN A 77 2.30 -16.25 -1.33
C ASN A 77 2.24 -16.30 -2.87
N TRP A 78 1.12 -15.88 -3.46
CA TRP A 78 0.99 -15.77 -4.91
C TRP A 78 2.02 -14.77 -5.48
N MET A 79 2.27 -13.66 -4.79
CA MET A 79 3.28 -12.66 -5.14
C MET A 79 4.69 -13.24 -5.19
N VAL A 80 5.09 -13.94 -4.12
CA VAL A 80 6.40 -14.60 -4.05
C VAL A 80 6.55 -15.62 -5.18
N LYS A 81 5.53 -16.44 -5.42
CA LYS A 81 5.52 -17.41 -6.54
C LYS A 81 5.68 -16.73 -7.90
N ASN A 82 5.10 -15.54 -8.07
CA ASN A 82 5.24 -14.73 -9.27
C ASN A 82 6.48 -13.84 -9.24
N SER A 83 7.44 -14.07 -8.34
CA SER A 83 8.68 -13.27 -8.22
C SER A 83 8.43 -11.78 -8.01
N VAL A 84 7.32 -11.41 -7.36
CA VAL A 84 7.02 -10.03 -6.99
C VAL A 84 8.03 -9.54 -5.95
N LYS A 85 8.64 -8.38 -6.17
CA LYS A 85 9.74 -7.87 -5.31
C LYS A 85 9.30 -6.80 -4.33
N LYS A 86 8.23 -6.08 -4.64
CA LYS A 86 7.67 -5.04 -3.79
C LYS A 86 6.16 -5.15 -3.75
N VAL A 87 5.61 -5.00 -2.57
CA VAL A 87 4.16 -4.96 -2.36
C VAL A 87 3.82 -3.80 -1.44
N ASN A 88 2.80 -3.05 -1.80
CA ASN A 88 2.16 -2.07 -0.98
C ASN A 88 0.86 -2.65 -0.41
N ILE A 89 0.70 -2.65 0.89
CA ILE A 89 -0.51 -3.05 1.61
C ILE A 89 -1.17 -1.78 2.16
N SER A 90 -2.16 -1.26 1.44
CA SER A 90 -2.97 -0.12 1.86
C SER A 90 -4.08 -0.56 2.81
N LEU A 91 -3.68 -1.02 3.99
CA LEU A 91 -4.56 -1.41 5.11
C LEU A 91 -3.98 -0.81 6.41
N SER A 92 -4.85 -0.47 7.36
CA SER A 92 -4.48 -0.22 8.75
C SER A 92 -5.44 -0.96 9.67
N ASN A 93 -4.88 -1.63 10.68
CA ASN A 93 -5.62 -2.31 11.73
C ASN A 93 -4.94 -2.08 13.09
N LYS A 94 -5.76 -1.86 14.12
CA LYS A 94 -5.33 -1.72 15.52
C LYS A 94 -4.79 -3.02 16.11
N LYS A 95 -5.33 -4.15 15.66
CA LYS A 95 -4.93 -5.46 16.18
C LYS A 95 -3.71 -5.96 15.45
N LYS A 96 -2.65 -6.25 16.21
CA LYS A 96 -1.47 -6.95 15.72
C LYS A 96 -1.86 -8.34 15.27
N TYR A 97 -1.36 -8.77 14.12
CA TYR A 97 -1.57 -10.12 13.63
C TYR A 97 -0.23 -10.83 13.43
N LEU A 98 0.04 -11.77 14.34
CA LEU A 98 1.36 -12.40 14.49
C LEU A 98 1.74 -13.26 13.28
N GLU A 99 0.78 -13.94 12.65
CA GLU A 99 1.11 -14.81 11.51
C GLU A 99 1.50 -13.99 10.27
N LEU A 100 0.87 -12.84 10.04
CA LEU A 100 1.31 -11.92 8.98
C LEU A 100 2.68 -11.30 9.29
N GLU A 101 2.94 -10.90 10.53
CA GLU A 101 4.26 -10.41 10.92
C GLU A 101 5.34 -11.48 10.70
N LYS A 102 5.09 -12.71 11.19
CA LYS A 102 5.97 -13.86 11.00
C LYS A 102 6.23 -14.11 9.51
N TRP A 103 5.18 -14.12 8.69
CA TRP A 103 5.32 -14.29 7.25
C TRP A 103 6.21 -13.21 6.63
N ILE A 104 6.00 -11.94 6.99
CA ILE A 104 6.80 -10.81 6.47
C ILE A 104 8.26 -10.96 6.90
N ASP A 105 8.51 -11.35 8.15
CA ASP A 105 9.85 -11.55 8.68
C ASP A 105 10.59 -12.69 7.97
N GLU A 106 9.90 -13.79 7.68
CA GLU A 106 10.44 -14.94 6.93
C GLU A 106 10.76 -14.62 5.47
N HIS A 107 10.05 -13.64 4.87
CA HIS A 107 10.17 -13.31 3.45
C HIS A 107 10.83 -11.94 3.17
N LYS A 108 11.38 -11.28 4.19
CA LYS A 108 11.96 -9.93 4.12
C LYS A 108 13.03 -9.76 3.03
N ASP A 109 13.77 -10.82 2.71
CA ASP A 109 14.84 -10.83 1.71
C ASP A 109 14.32 -11.16 0.29
N THR A 110 13.08 -11.63 0.18
CA THR A 110 12.44 -12.01 -1.09
C THR A 110 11.51 -10.90 -1.61
N ILE A 111 10.75 -10.28 -0.72
CA ILE A 111 9.74 -9.27 -1.04
C ILE A 111 9.74 -8.16 0.01
N LYS A 112 9.81 -6.90 -0.45
CA LYS A 112 9.70 -5.73 0.40
C LYS A 112 8.24 -5.32 0.56
N VAL A 113 7.79 -5.14 1.80
CA VAL A 113 6.42 -4.76 2.11
C VAL A 113 6.36 -3.29 2.51
N PHE A 114 5.46 -2.55 1.88
CA PHE A 114 5.21 -1.13 2.11
C PHE A 114 3.81 -0.94 2.67
N ALA A 115 3.63 -0.01 3.61
CA ALA A 115 2.32 0.32 4.15
C ALA A 115 2.29 1.78 4.62
N SER A 116 1.11 2.29 4.93
CA SER A 116 0.94 3.66 5.41
C SER A 116 0.45 3.69 6.86
N TYR A 117 1.04 4.55 7.69
CA TYR A 117 0.43 4.95 8.95
C TYR A 117 -0.91 5.65 8.70
N ASN A 118 -1.85 5.58 9.64
CA ASN A 118 -3.18 6.18 9.48
C ASN A 118 -3.25 7.68 9.90
N ASN A 119 -2.14 8.25 10.41
CA ASN A 119 -2.01 9.61 10.97
C ASN A 119 -2.94 9.92 12.16
N VAL A 120 -3.25 8.92 12.99
CA VAL A 120 -3.94 9.12 14.25
C VAL A 120 -2.95 8.84 15.38
N HIS A 121 -2.80 9.80 16.29
CA HIS A 121 -1.89 9.67 17.42
C HIS A 121 -2.21 8.39 18.23
N ASN A 122 -1.16 7.66 18.64
CA ASN A 122 -1.26 6.45 19.47
C ASN A 122 -2.09 5.31 18.86
N THR A 123 -2.21 5.23 17.54
CA THR A 123 -2.79 4.04 16.93
C THR A 123 -1.74 3.01 16.59
N ASN A 124 -1.95 1.82 17.12
CA ASN A 124 -1.36 0.60 16.59
C ASN A 124 -1.75 0.49 15.11
N ASP A 125 -0.81 0.70 14.19
CA ASP A 125 -1.05 0.71 12.75
C ASP A 125 -0.40 -0.49 12.09
N TYR A 126 -1.09 -1.63 12.11
CA TYR A 126 -0.62 -2.83 11.44
C TYR A 126 -1.17 -2.92 10.01
N PRO A 127 -0.35 -3.26 9.00
CA PRO A 127 1.02 -3.81 9.13
C PRO A 127 2.16 -2.78 9.20
N ALA A 128 1.90 -1.47 9.09
CA ALA A 128 2.96 -0.43 9.05
C ALA A 128 3.95 -0.47 10.23
N MET A 129 3.49 -0.86 11.43
CA MET A 129 4.33 -0.99 12.62
C MET A 129 5.17 -2.26 12.68
N PHE A 130 4.98 -3.23 11.78
CA PHE A 130 5.84 -4.42 11.77
C PHE A 130 7.29 -4.05 11.45
N LYS A 131 8.23 -4.77 12.06
CA LYS A 131 9.67 -4.47 12.00
C LYS A 131 10.19 -4.37 10.56
N ASN A 132 9.78 -5.29 9.70
CA ASN A 132 10.26 -5.41 8.32
C ASN A 132 9.29 -4.80 7.29
N VAL A 133 8.42 -3.88 7.72
CA VAL A 133 7.54 -3.12 6.82
C VAL A 133 8.05 -1.69 6.69
N TYR A 134 8.25 -1.27 5.44
CA TYR A 134 8.60 0.11 5.07
C TYR A 134 7.35 0.97 5.15
N ALA A 135 7.22 1.74 6.22
CA ALA A 135 6.03 2.55 6.46
C ALA A 135 6.21 3.99 5.99
N SER A 136 5.08 4.64 5.69
CA SER A 136 5.06 6.03 5.25
C SER A 136 4.02 6.83 6.03
N GLY A 137 4.38 8.06 6.41
CA GLY A 137 3.49 8.94 7.17
C GLY A 137 3.89 10.40 7.10
N THR A 138 3.08 11.24 7.74
CA THR A 138 3.32 12.69 7.82
C THR A 138 3.31 13.23 9.24
N ASP A 139 2.64 12.55 10.17
CA ASP A 139 2.54 12.98 11.55
C ASP A 139 3.92 12.90 12.22
N SER A 140 4.40 14.01 12.78
CA SER A 140 5.69 14.11 13.47
C SER A 140 5.70 13.45 14.84
N ASN A 141 4.54 13.09 15.39
CA ASN A 141 4.42 12.42 16.68
C ASN A 141 4.52 10.88 16.58
N ILE A 142 4.62 10.35 15.35
CA ILE A 142 4.89 8.93 15.12
C ILE A 142 6.38 8.68 15.31
N ASP A 143 6.72 7.67 16.11
CA ASP A 143 8.08 7.15 16.20
C ASP A 143 8.37 6.29 14.95
N TYR A 144 9.00 6.91 13.94
CA TYR A 144 9.32 6.25 12.68
C TYR A 144 10.52 5.32 12.86
N LYS A 145 10.41 4.12 12.30
CA LYS A 145 11.56 3.21 12.18
C LYS A 145 12.59 3.83 11.24
N SER A 146 13.86 3.44 11.37
CA SER A 146 14.94 3.93 10.49
C SER A 146 14.72 3.61 9.01
N ILE A 147 13.91 2.59 8.70
CA ILE A 147 13.55 2.20 7.33
C ILE A 147 12.32 2.94 6.78
N ASP A 148 11.64 3.73 7.61
CA ASP A 148 10.40 4.40 7.25
C ASP A 148 10.62 5.73 6.53
N PHE A 149 9.57 6.19 5.87
CA PHE A 149 9.55 7.42 5.09
C PHE A 149 8.64 8.46 5.77
N HIS A 150 9.26 9.50 6.32
CA HIS A 150 8.55 10.65 6.84
C HIS A 150 8.45 11.77 5.80
N TYR A 151 7.23 12.22 5.55
CA TYR A 151 6.92 13.28 4.58
C TYR A 151 6.34 14.51 5.28
N ARG A 152 6.63 15.69 4.74
CA ARG A 152 6.04 16.96 5.22
C ARG A 152 4.56 17.11 4.87
N SER A 153 4.08 16.38 3.86
CA SER A 153 2.70 16.48 3.38
C SER A 153 2.23 15.16 2.80
N ASN A 154 0.93 14.87 2.95
CA ASN A 154 0.25 13.73 2.33
C ASN A 154 -0.43 14.11 1.02
N ARG A 155 -0.05 15.27 0.47
CA ARG A 155 -0.52 15.80 -0.80
C ARG A 155 0.49 15.43 -1.88
N ILE A 156 0.06 14.66 -2.87
CA ILE A 156 0.86 14.30 -4.03
C ILE A 156 0.25 14.97 -5.25
N VAL A 157 1.05 15.77 -5.94
CA VAL A 157 0.69 16.33 -7.24
C VAL A 157 1.27 15.42 -8.31
N MET A 158 0.42 14.92 -9.20
CA MET A 158 0.85 14.13 -10.36
C MET A 158 0.46 14.82 -11.65
N CYS A 159 1.41 14.85 -12.58
CA CYS A 159 1.25 15.46 -13.90
C CYS A 159 1.09 14.35 -14.94
N HIS A 160 -0.11 14.15 -15.46
CA HIS A 160 -0.36 13.21 -16.55
C HIS A 160 -0.02 13.87 -17.89
N GLY A 161 1.27 13.78 -18.27
CA GLY A 161 1.83 14.54 -19.38
C GLY A 161 1.63 16.06 -19.22
N LEU A 162 1.56 16.79 -20.33
CA LEU A 162 1.35 18.25 -20.35
C LEU A 162 -0.13 18.67 -20.18
N LYS A 163 -1.06 17.73 -20.03
CA LYS A 163 -2.51 18.00 -20.22
C LYS A 163 -3.34 17.97 -18.95
N ARG A 164 -2.88 17.31 -17.87
CA ARG A 164 -3.65 17.17 -16.63
C ARG A 164 -2.76 17.17 -15.39
N ILE A 165 -3.13 17.98 -14.40
CA ILE A 165 -2.56 17.97 -13.07
C ILE A 165 -3.62 17.42 -12.12
N MET A 166 -3.27 16.38 -11.37
CA MET A 166 -4.14 15.76 -10.37
C MET A 166 -3.53 15.89 -8.99
N LEU A 167 -4.38 16.14 -7.98
CA LEU A 167 -3.98 16.24 -6.58
C LEU A 167 -4.57 15.08 -5.79
N TYR A 168 -3.70 14.25 -5.24
CA TYR A 168 -4.06 13.14 -4.37
C TYR A 168 -3.76 13.50 -2.92
N ARG A 169 -4.60 13.01 -2.01
CA ARG A 169 -4.44 13.23 -0.57
C ARG A 169 -4.58 11.92 0.19
N GLY A 170 -3.55 11.58 0.97
CA GLY A 170 -3.60 10.46 1.90
C GLY A 170 -2.30 9.67 1.93
N ASN A 171 -1.99 9.08 3.09
CA ASN A 171 -0.74 8.33 3.26
C ASN A 171 -0.69 7.04 2.44
N SER A 172 -1.84 6.46 2.08
CA SER A 172 -1.86 5.29 1.19
C SER A 172 -1.28 5.59 -0.18
N PHE A 173 -1.31 6.86 -0.64
CA PHE A 173 -0.58 7.28 -1.84
C PHE A 173 0.92 7.50 -1.53
N LEU A 174 1.27 7.96 -0.33
CA LEU A 174 2.67 8.09 0.09
C LEU A 174 3.38 6.73 0.20
N SER A 175 2.69 5.68 0.64
CA SER A 175 3.28 4.33 0.72
C SER A 175 3.57 3.77 -0.67
N VAL A 176 2.70 4.03 -1.65
CA VAL A 176 2.98 3.72 -3.06
C VAL A 176 4.16 4.53 -3.59
N TYR A 177 4.19 5.84 -3.31
CA TYR A 177 5.32 6.68 -3.70
C TYR A 177 6.65 6.22 -3.07
N SER A 178 6.63 5.81 -1.80
CA SER A 178 7.80 5.29 -1.09
C SER A 178 8.31 3.99 -1.72
N MET A 179 7.39 3.09 -2.07
CA MET A 179 7.69 1.86 -2.78
C MET A 179 8.36 2.10 -4.14
N MET A 180 7.95 3.16 -4.84
CA MET A 180 8.55 3.56 -6.12
C MET A 180 9.96 4.12 -5.97
N LYS A 181 10.22 4.89 -4.90
CA LYS A 181 11.53 5.53 -4.66
C LYS A 181 12.60 4.55 -4.17
N ASN A 182 12.21 3.53 -3.40
CA ASN A 182 13.11 2.55 -2.79
C ASN A 182 13.75 1.58 -3.79
#